data_AF-A0A5C6C507-F1
#
_entry.id   AF-A0A5C6C507-F1
#
_cell.length_a   1.000
_cell.length_b   1.000
_cell.length_c   1.000
_cell.angle_alpha   90.00
_cell.angle_beta   90.00
_cell.angle_gamma   90.00
#
_symmetry.space_group_name_H-M   'P 1'
#
loop_
_entity.id
_entity.type
_entity.pdbx_description
1 polymer ?
#
loop_
_entity_poly.entity_id
_entity_poly.type
_entity_poly.pdbx_seq_one_letter_code
_entity_poly.pdbx_strand_id
1 'polypeptide(L)'
;MGFEFVLDSIRKKWVASRDANHLIHKIIRICFVCLVGATDQGGTPMSLKKLWNSLRGSRSEPESPVIASVSTPTPSTAPAAQPASAPAPQPARNVEPRSAPIAEVVPPRRSILSLRPRGEHDALLKLISQARPTSILEVGIGDGSRMPAVLASLADAGTESKSFKAIVIDEFEMAGGEVTMRDYHRQLAGLAIRPVIFPESVARGLVNVAHRFGAVDMILIDASVETAHAEGLSKFLSKVTHVGTAVLSNTSGKWAVRQSGTDGIRRAA
;
A
#
# COMPACT_ATOMS: atom_id res chain seq x y z
N MET A 1 -40.12 -2.26 5.14
CA MET A 1 -40.37 -3.08 3.93
C MET A 1 -39.21 -2.98 2.93
N GLY A 2 -37.97 -3.27 3.34
CA GLY A 2 -36.79 -3.06 2.47
C GLY A 2 -35.92 -4.30 2.22
N PHE A 3 -36.09 -5.35 3.01
CA PHE A 3 -35.18 -6.50 2.99
C PHE A 3 -35.53 -7.52 1.88
N GLU A 4 -36.83 -7.74 1.65
CA GLU A 4 -37.35 -8.63 0.60
C GLU A 4 -36.94 -8.18 -0.81
N PHE A 5 -36.89 -6.87 -1.07
CA PHE A 5 -36.52 -6.33 -2.39
C PHE A 5 -35.03 -6.52 -2.71
N VAL A 6 -34.18 -6.45 -1.68
CA VAL A 6 -32.74 -6.70 -1.81
C VAL A 6 -32.48 -8.18 -2.08
N LEU A 7 -33.20 -9.08 -1.39
CA LEU A 7 -33.07 -10.52 -1.60
C LEU A 7 -33.54 -10.95 -2.99
N ASP A 8 -34.65 -10.40 -3.50
CA ASP A 8 -35.15 -10.75 -4.84
C ASP A 8 -34.22 -10.22 -5.96
N SER A 9 -33.63 -9.04 -5.76
CA SER A 9 -32.62 -8.50 -6.70
C SER A 9 -31.32 -9.32 -6.72
N ILE A 10 -30.91 -9.89 -5.59
CA ILE A 10 -29.73 -10.78 -5.51
C ILE A 10 -30.04 -12.13 -6.15
N ARG A 11 -31.25 -12.68 -5.94
CA ARG A 11 -31.68 -13.96 -6.51
C ARG A 11 -31.77 -13.92 -8.04
N LYS A 12 -32.25 -12.82 -8.62
CA LYS A 12 -32.26 -12.61 -10.08
C LYS A 12 -30.86 -12.49 -10.67
N LYS A 13 -29.90 -11.91 -9.96
CA LYS A 13 -28.48 -11.86 -10.39
C LYS A 13 -27.76 -13.20 -10.23
N TRP A 14 -28.21 -14.07 -9.33
CA TRP A 14 -27.64 -15.40 -9.10
C TRP A 14 -27.82 -16.36 -10.28
N VAL A 15 -28.95 -16.30 -10.99
CA VAL A 15 -29.24 -17.19 -12.13
C VAL A 15 -28.43 -16.84 -13.39
N ALA A 16 -27.89 -15.63 -13.49
CA ALA A 16 -27.19 -15.14 -14.68
C ALA A 16 -25.65 -15.31 -14.65
N SER A 17 -25.04 -15.73 -13.53
CA SER A 17 -23.58 -15.72 -13.36
C SER A 17 -23.02 -17.13 -13.16
N ARG A 18 -22.18 -17.59 -14.09
CA ARG A 18 -21.53 -18.92 -14.07
C ARG A 18 -20.43 -19.08 -13.01
N ASP A 19 -20.07 -18.02 -12.28
CA ASP A 19 -19.03 -18.04 -11.24
C ASP A 19 -19.61 -17.83 -9.83
N ALA A 20 -20.23 -18.88 -9.30
CA ALA A 20 -20.82 -18.88 -7.96
C ALA A 20 -19.78 -18.73 -6.82
N ASN A 21 -18.53 -19.14 -7.04
CA ASN A 21 -17.50 -19.18 -5.98
C ASN A 21 -16.95 -17.79 -5.60
N HIS A 22 -16.86 -16.86 -6.56
CA HIS A 22 -16.29 -15.53 -6.28
C HIS A 22 -17.27 -14.64 -5.48
N LEU A 23 -18.58 -14.87 -5.62
CA LEU A 23 -19.61 -14.09 -4.92
C LEU A 23 -19.81 -14.57 -3.47
N ILE A 24 -19.67 -15.86 -3.19
CA ILE A 24 -19.73 -16.43 -1.82
C ILE A 24 -18.64 -15.80 -0.94
N HIS A 25 -17.42 -15.64 -1.46
CA HIS A 25 -16.33 -14.97 -0.74
C HIS A 25 -16.59 -13.50 -0.45
N LYS A 26 -17.29 -12.78 -1.34
CA LYS A 26 -17.68 -11.37 -1.11
C LYS A 26 -18.79 -11.24 -0.05
N ILE A 27 -19.77 -12.13 -0.05
CA ILE A 27 -20.86 -12.13 0.93
C ILE A 27 -20.34 -12.47 2.33
N ILE A 28 -19.45 -13.47 2.46
CA ILE A 28 -18.80 -13.80 3.74
C ILE A 28 -17.99 -12.60 4.28
N ARG A 29 -17.29 -11.87 3.40
CA ARG A 29 -16.53 -10.67 3.80
C ARG A 29 -17.41 -9.54 4.30
N ILE A 30 -18.57 -9.31 3.66
CA ILE A 30 -19.51 -8.26 4.07
C ILE A 30 -20.18 -8.61 5.40
N CYS A 31 -20.58 -9.87 5.62
CA CYS A 31 -21.13 -10.30 6.90
C CYS A 31 -20.10 -10.22 8.05
N PHE A 32 -18.82 -10.49 7.78
CA PHE A 32 -17.77 -10.40 8.81
C PHE A 32 -17.48 -8.95 9.22
N VAL A 33 -17.53 -8.00 8.29
CA VAL A 33 -17.34 -6.57 8.60
C VAL A 33 -18.52 -6.00 9.40
N CYS A 34 -19.74 -6.48 9.18
CA CYS A 34 -20.89 -6.05 9.98
C CYS A 34 -20.93 -6.68 11.39
N LEU A 35 -20.36 -7.88 11.59
CA LEU A 35 -20.42 -8.56 12.89
C LEU A 35 -19.37 -8.06 13.91
N VAL A 36 -18.33 -7.35 13.45
CA VAL A 36 -17.26 -6.81 14.33
C VAL A 36 -17.57 -5.38 14.82
N GLY A 37 -18.67 -4.77 14.36
CA GLY A 37 -19.05 -3.38 14.71
C GLY A 37 -19.86 -3.20 15.99
N ALA A 38 -20.04 -4.22 16.82
CA ALA A 38 -20.85 -4.13 18.03
C ALA A 38 -20.03 -4.50 19.29
N THR A 39 -19.20 -3.57 19.77
CA THR A 39 -18.82 -3.56 21.19
C THR A 39 -19.01 -2.17 21.77
N ASP A 40 -19.99 -2.14 22.66
CA ASP A 40 -20.47 -1.04 23.48
C ASP A 40 -19.44 -0.57 24.52
N GLN A 41 -19.68 0.62 25.04
CA GLN A 41 -18.76 1.48 25.78
C GLN A 41 -18.38 0.98 27.19
N GLY A 42 -17.16 1.28 27.63
CA GLY A 42 -16.83 1.41 29.06
C GLY A 42 -16.02 0.31 29.73
N GLY A 43 -15.28 -0.55 29.00
CA GLY A 43 -14.42 -1.58 29.58
C GLY A 43 -12.92 -1.29 29.45
N THR A 44 -12.16 -1.43 30.53
CA THR A 44 -10.68 -1.39 30.50
C THR A 44 -10.13 -2.38 29.47
N PRO A 45 -9.06 -2.02 28.73
CA PRO A 45 -8.56 -2.85 27.63
C PRO A 45 -8.09 -4.20 28.18
N MET A 46 -8.81 -5.27 27.83
CA MET A 46 -8.38 -6.62 28.17
C MET A 46 -7.12 -6.97 27.37
N SER A 47 -6.14 -7.55 28.05
CA SER A 47 -4.94 -8.05 27.38
C SER A 47 -5.31 -9.13 26.38
N LEU A 48 -4.66 -9.13 25.21
CA LEU A 48 -4.89 -10.09 24.12
C LEU A 48 -4.83 -11.56 24.60
N LYS A 49 -4.06 -11.81 25.66
CA LYS A 49 -3.94 -13.13 26.29
C LYS A 49 -5.24 -13.61 26.94
N LYS A 50 -6.02 -12.72 27.55
CA LYS A 50 -7.34 -13.05 28.13
C LYS A 50 -8.38 -13.34 27.06
N LEU A 51 -8.36 -12.57 25.97
CA LEU A 51 -9.26 -12.76 24.84
C LEU A 51 -9.01 -14.11 24.13
N TRP A 52 -7.74 -14.48 24.00
CA TRP A 52 -7.34 -15.80 23.48
C TRP A 52 -7.75 -16.96 24.38
N ASN A 53 -7.60 -16.82 25.70
CA ASN A 53 -8.01 -17.86 26.66
C ASN A 53 -9.54 -18.01 26.72
N SER A 54 -10.28 -16.92 26.59
CA SER A 54 -11.76 -16.95 26.53
C SER A 54 -12.27 -17.68 25.30
N LEU A 55 -11.54 -17.61 24.17
CA LEU A 55 -11.93 -18.28 22.92
C LEU A 55 -11.74 -19.81 22.97
N ARG A 56 -10.91 -20.32 23.90
CA ARG A 56 -10.62 -21.76 24.03
C ARG A 56 -11.50 -22.51 25.03
N GLY A 57 -12.53 -21.87 25.59
CA GLY A 57 -13.57 -22.57 26.35
C GLY A 57 -13.09 -23.29 27.62
N SER A 58 -11.95 -22.91 28.19
CA SER A 58 -11.49 -23.50 29.47
C SER A 58 -12.13 -22.74 30.63
N ARG A 59 -13.26 -23.26 31.11
CA ARG A 59 -13.86 -22.88 32.38
C ARG A 59 -13.06 -23.59 33.48
N SER A 60 -12.22 -22.85 34.21
CA SER A 60 -11.53 -23.36 35.39
C SER A 60 -12.17 -22.77 36.65
N GLU A 61 -12.68 -23.63 37.50
CA GLU A 61 -13.06 -23.36 38.90
C GLU A 61 -11.89 -22.77 39.71
N PRO A 62 -12.18 -21.99 40.77
CA PRO A 62 -11.16 -21.43 41.65
C PRO A 62 -10.87 -22.37 42.82
N GLU A 63 -9.60 -22.73 42.99
CA GLU A 63 -9.09 -23.21 44.28
C GLU A 63 -7.92 -22.33 44.74
N SER A 64 -7.87 -22.19 46.06
CA SER A 64 -7.36 -21.06 46.86
C SER A 64 -5.84 -21.11 47.15
N PRO A 65 -5.27 -20.12 47.89
CA PRO A 65 -3.94 -19.56 47.64
C PRO A 65 -2.85 -20.02 48.62
N VAL A 66 -1.57 -19.85 48.24
CA VAL A 66 -0.44 -19.83 49.19
C VAL A 66 0.62 -18.80 48.78
N ILE A 67 0.58 -17.65 49.49
CA ILE A 67 1.64 -16.94 50.25
C ILE A 67 3.04 -16.71 49.63
N ALA A 68 3.54 -15.48 49.92
CA ALA A 68 4.93 -14.98 49.94
C ALA A 68 5.50 -14.51 48.58
N SER A 69 6.21 -13.38 48.44
CA SER A 69 6.79 -12.44 49.42
C SER A 69 7.42 -11.24 48.68
N VAL A 70 7.72 -10.18 49.45
CA VAL A 70 8.76 -9.13 49.23
C VAL A 70 8.37 -7.84 48.47
N SER A 71 7.85 -6.89 49.27
CA SER A 71 8.37 -5.54 49.57
C SER A 71 9.33 -4.79 48.60
N THR A 72 8.81 -3.70 48.01
CA THR A 72 9.20 -2.23 48.06
C THR A 72 10.68 -1.79 48.20
N PRO A 73 11.08 -0.50 47.92
CA PRO A 73 10.34 0.72 47.46
C PRO A 73 11.04 1.51 46.30
N THR A 74 10.43 2.51 45.65
CA THR A 74 10.65 3.96 45.95
C THR A 74 9.67 4.88 45.17
N PRO A 75 9.39 6.09 45.70
CA PRO A 75 8.23 6.91 45.34
C PRO A 75 8.46 7.85 44.15
N SER A 76 7.40 8.02 43.37
CA SER A 76 7.28 8.99 42.28
C SER A 76 6.71 10.31 42.80
N THR A 77 7.41 11.40 42.46
CA THR A 77 7.05 12.80 42.73
C THR A 77 5.94 13.28 41.80
N ALA A 78 4.92 13.93 42.38
CA ALA A 78 3.97 14.83 41.72
C ALA A 78 3.72 16.01 42.70
N PRO A 79 2.92 17.07 42.42
CA PRO A 79 2.37 17.60 41.17
C PRO A 79 2.47 19.15 41.05
N ALA A 80 2.21 19.73 39.86
CA ALA A 80 1.64 21.09 39.70
C ALA A 80 1.29 21.29 38.20
N ALA A 81 0.04 21.26 37.75
CA ALA A 81 -1.00 22.29 37.86
C ALA A 81 -0.60 23.63 37.22
N GLN A 82 -1.11 23.93 36.01
CA GLN A 82 -2.10 25.02 35.85
C GLN A 82 -2.71 25.07 34.42
N PRO A 83 -4.01 25.40 34.32
CA PRO A 83 -4.76 25.57 33.08
C PRO A 83 -4.87 27.05 32.66
N ALA A 84 -4.89 27.31 31.35
CA ALA A 84 -5.32 28.56 30.73
C ALA A 84 -5.57 28.27 29.24
N SER A 85 -6.51 28.82 28.49
CA SER A 85 -7.68 29.66 28.68
C SER A 85 -8.34 29.67 27.29
N ALA A 86 -9.66 29.53 27.21
CA ALA A 86 -10.41 29.76 25.96
C ALA A 86 -10.32 31.24 25.54
N PRO A 87 -10.45 31.57 24.24
CA PRO A 87 -11.72 32.13 23.75
C PRO A 87 -12.08 31.63 22.33
N ALA A 88 -13.28 31.10 22.14
CA ALA A 88 -14.47 31.76 21.59
C ALA A 88 -14.56 31.76 20.03
N PRO A 89 -15.69 31.30 19.46
CA PRO A 89 -15.89 31.12 18.02
C PRO A 89 -16.33 32.42 17.33
N GLN A 90 -15.81 32.68 16.13
CA GLN A 90 -16.35 33.71 15.22
C GLN A 90 -17.24 33.06 14.15
N PRO A 91 -18.54 33.42 14.07
CA PRO A 91 -19.43 33.05 12.99
C PRO A 91 -19.59 34.22 12.01
N ALA A 92 -19.18 34.04 10.76
CA ALA A 92 -19.51 34.89 9.62
C ALA A 92 -19.15 34.12 8.35
N ARG A 93 -19.92 34.04 7.27
CA ARG A 93 -21.14 34.74 6.87
C ARG A 93 -21.75 33.90 5.75
N ASN A 94 -23.01 33.51 5.93
CA ASN A 94 -23.82 32.89 4.90
C ASN A 94 -24.07 33.91 3.78
N VAL A 95 -23.67 33.60 2.55
CA VAL A 95 -24.05 34.35 1.35
C VAL A 95 -24.56 33.34 0.32
N GLU A 96 -25.87 33.16 0.35
CA GLU A 96 -26.66 32.45 -0.65
C GLU A 96 -27.26 33.47 -1.65
N PRO A 97 -27.90 33.06 -2.75
CA PRO A 97 -27.36 33.21 -4.09
C PRO A 97 -28.18 34.18 -4.95
N ARG A 98 -27.52 34.88 -5.88
CA ARG A 98 -28.22 35.72 -6.86
C ARG A 98 -28.43 34.93 -8.15
N SER A 99 -29.61 34.36 -8.29
CA SER A 99 -30.12 33.77 -9.52
C SER A 99 -30.36 34.84 -10.58
N ALA A 100 -29.81 34.65 -11.77
CA ALA A 100 -30.24 35.32 -12.99
C ALA A 100 -30.36 34.30 -14.14
N PRO A 101 -31.25 34.51 -15.11
CA PRO A 101 -31.83 33.45 -15.90
C PRO A 101 -31.26 33.35 -17.34
N ILE A 102 -31.30 32.13 -17.87
CA ILE A 102 -31.52 31.74 -19.27
C ILE A 102 -30.44 32.12 -20.29
N ALA A 103 -29.72 31.09 -20.75
CA ALA A 103 -29.49 30.87 -22.18
C ALA A 103 -29.27 29.36 -22.40
N GLU A 104 -30.25 28.70 -23.03
CA GLU A 104 -30.16 27.30 -23.43
C GLU A 104 -29.18 27.18 -24.60
N VAL A 105 -27.90 27.05 -24.26
CA VAL A 105 -26.83 26.75 -25.21
C VAL A 105 -26.76 25.25 -25.35
N VAL A 106 -27.17 24.75 -26.51
CA VAL A 106 -27.03 23.35 -26.94
C VAL A 106 -25.58 22.91 -26.67
N PRO A 107 -25.33 21.98 -25.72
CA PRO A 107 -23.98 21.61 -25.38
C PRO A 107 -23.36 20.84 -26.55
N PRO A 108 -22.21 21.28 -27.10
CA PRO A 108 -21.49 20.47 -28.07
C PRO A 108 -21.16 19.15 -27.39
N ARG A 109 -21.48 18.03 -28.07
CA ARG A 109 -21.04 16.69 -27.70
C ARG A 109 -19.51 16.62 -27.81
N ARG A 110 -18.81 17.29 -26.89
CA ARG A 110 -17.39 17.07 -26.66
C ARG A 110 -17.28 15.64 -26.18
N SER A 111 -16.59 14.83 -26.96
CA SER A 111 -16.19 13.49 -26.55
C SER A 111 -15.48 13.60 -25.21
N ILE A 112 -16.19 13.28 -24.14
CA ILE A 112 -15.71 13.25 -22.74
C ILE A 112 -14.98 11.92 -22.47
N LEU A 113 -14.57 11.23 -23.54
CA LEU A 113 -13.68 10.10 -23.46
C LEU A 113 -12.26 10.64 -23.36
N SER A 114 -11.74 10.55 -22.14
CA SER A 114 -10.32 10.33 -21.85
C SER A 114 -9.44 11.56 -21.60
N LEU A 115 -9.97 12.60 -20.96
CA LEU A 115 -9.16 13.50 -20.12
C LEU A 115 -8.98 12.90 -18.72
N ARG A 116 -8.60 11.61 -18.64
CA ARG A 116 -7.98 11.15 -17.39
C ARG A 116 -6.70 11.99 -17.24
N PRO A 117 -6.48 12.63 -16.09
CA PRO A 117 -5.21 13.32 -15.86
C PRO A 117 -4.11 12.33 -16.18
N ARG A 118 -3.27 12.67 -17.16
CA ARG A 118 -2.05 11.91 -17.44
C ARG A 118 -1.21 12.07 -16.19
N GLY A 119 -1.33 11.10 -15.29
CA GLY A 119 -0.50 11.06 -14.09
C GLY A 119 0.96 11.09 -14.52
N GLU A 120 1.83 11.62 -13.68
CA GLU A 120 3.27 11.72 -13.93
C GLU A 120 3.89 10.36 -14.32
N HIS A 121 3.24 9.27 -13.89
CA HIS A 121 3.65 7.89 -14.13
C HIS A 121 2.98 7.21 -15.33
N ASP A 122 2.18 7.89 -16.16
CA ASP A 122 1.40 7.27 -17.26
C ASP A 122 2.28 6.53 -18.27
N ALA A 123 3.43 7.11 -18.63
CA ALA A 123 4.40 6.48 -19.53
C ALA A 123 4.97 5.18 -18.93
N LEU A 124 5.27 5.18 -17.63
CA LEU A 124 5.75 4.01 -16.90
C LEU A 124 4.67 2.92 -16.82
N LEU A 125 3.44 3.29 -16.49
CA LEU A 125 2.31 2.36 -16.42
C LEU A 125 2.06 1.68 -17.76
N LYS A 126 2.20 2.42 -18.87
CA LYS A 126 2.11 1.84 -20.22
C LYS A 126 3.18 0.77 -20.44
N LEU A 127 4.44 1.04 -20.09
CA LEU A 127 5.54 0.07 -20.21
C LEU A 127 5.28 -1.19 -19.35
N ILE A 128 4.82 -1.01 -18.10
CA ILE A 128 4.50 -2.10 -17.19
C ILE A 128 3.34 -2.94 -17.74
N SER A 129 2.29 -2.30 -18.25
CA SER A 129 1.12 -2.98 -18.81
C SER A 129 1.47 -3.84 -20.03
N GLN A 130 2.46 -3.39 -20.82
CA GLN A 130 2.95 -4.11 -21.99
C GLN A 130 3.84 -5.29 -21.59
N ALA A 131 4.73 -5.10 -20.61
CA ALA A 131 5.67 -6.14 -20.17
C ALA A 131 5.01 -7.22 -19.30
N ARG A 132 3.95 -6.87 -18.55
CA ARG A 132 3.25 -7.75 -17.59
C ARG A 132 4.21 -8.54 -16.67
N PRO A 133 5.08 -7.84 -15.92
CA PRO A 133 6.05 -8.50 -15.04
C PRO A 133 5.33 -9.26 -13.91
N THR A 134 5.91 -10.36 -13.46
CA THR A 134 5.45 -11.10 -12.26
C THR A 134 6.11 -10.57 -10.98
N SER A 135 7.23 -9.87 -11.12
CA SER A 135 7.94 -9.22 -10.03
C SER A 135 8.49 -7.86 -10.43
N ILE A 136 8.32 -6.88 -9.55
CA ILE A 136 8.87 -5.52 -9.71
C ILE A 136 9.74 -5.20 -8.50
N LEU A 137 10.95 -4.73 -8.77
CA LEU A 137 11.86 -4.14 -7.80
C LEU A 137 11.99 -2.65 -8.08
N GLU A 138 11.75 -1.80 -7.10
CA GLU A 138 12.09 -0.38 -7.16
C GLU A 138 13.31 -0.09 -6.28
N VAL A 139 14.25 0.69 -6.84
CA VAL A 139 15.48 1.13 -6.16
C VAL A 139 15.50 2.65 -6.15
N GLY A 140 15.40 3.23 -4.96
CA GLY A 140 15.20 4.67 -4.78
C GLY A 140 13.74 5.05 -5.02
N ILE A 141 13.05 5.39 -3.94
CA ILE A 141 11.60 5.67 -3.97
C ILE A 141 11.31 7.09 -4.51
N GLY A 142 12.25 8.02 -4.33
CA GLY A 142 12.02 9.44 -4.65
C GLY A 142 10.92 10.03 -3.77
N ASP A 143 9.81 10.43 -4.40
CA ASP A 143 8.66 11.10 -3.78
C ASP A 143 7.65 10.13 -3.10
N GLY A 144 7.82 8.82 -3.27
CA GLY A 144 6.91 7.83 -2.69
C GLY A 144 5.68 7.50 -3.53
N SER A 145 5.36 8.29 -4.55
CA SER A 145 4.08 8.16 -5.25
C SER A 145 4.05 7.06 -6.31
N ARG A 146 5.23 6.66 -6.80
CA ARG A 146 5.41 5.79 -7.97
C ARG A 146 4.92 4.37 -7.75
N MET A 147 5.46 3.64 -6.77
CA MET A 147 5.03 2.26 -6.50
C MET A 147 3.54 2.17 -6.13
N PRO A 148 2.96 3.03 -5.28
CA PRO A 148 1.52 3.05 -5.06
C PRO A 148 0.71 3.15 -6.35
N ALA A 149 1.11 4.03 -7.28
CA ALA A 149 0.45 4.17 -8.58
C ALA A 149 0.58 2.89 -9.45
N VAL A 150 1.76 2.27 -9.46
CA VAL A 150 2.01 1.00 -10.16
C VAL A 150 1.13 -0.12 -9.60
N LEU A 151 1.11 -0.28 -8.26
CA LEU A 151 0.35 -1.33 -7.60
C LEU A 151 -1.16 -1.14 -7.74
N ALA A 152 -1.64 0.11 -7.70
CA ALA A 152 -3.04 0.43 -7.99
C ALA A 152 -3.41 0.05 -9.42
N SER A 153 -2.59 0.41 -10.40
CA SER A 153 -2.83 0.07 -11.81
C SER A 153 -2.79 -1.45 -12.07
N LEU A 154 -1.92 -2.19 -11.39
CA LEU A 154 -1.86 -3.65 -11.50
C LEU A 154 -3.08 -4.33 -10.86
N ALA A 155 -3.55 -3.81 -9.73
CA ALA A 155 -4.78 -4.27 -9.09
C ALA A 155 -6.00 -4.02 -9.99
N ASP A 156 -6.09 -2.84 -10.62
CA ASP A 156 -7.14 -2.51 -11.60
C ASP A 156 -7.11 -3.42 -12.83
N ALA A 157 -5.92 -3.86 -13.24
CA ALA A 157 -5.74 -4.83 -14.31
C ALA A 157 -6.10 -6.28 -13.91
N GLY A 158 -6.51 -6.51 -12.65
CA GLY A 158 -6.89 -7.83 -12.15
C GLY A 158 -5.72 -8.70 -11.69
N THR A 159 -4.55 -8.11 -11.44
CA THR A 159 -3.39 -8.85 -10.92
C THR A 159 -3.65 -9.27 -9.48
N GLU A 160 -3.57 -10.56 -9.19
CA GLU A 160 -3.73 -11.07 -7.84
C GLU A 160 -2.48 -10.82 -6.98
N SER A 161 -2.69 -10.43 -5.71
CA SER A 161 -1.60 -10.16 -4.77
C SER A 161 -0.77 -11.38 -4.39
N LYS A 162 -1.26 -12.59 -4.65
CA LYS A 162 -0.57 -13.83 -4.30
C LYS A 162 0.52 -14.21 -5.32
N SER A 163 0.32 -13.86 -6.59
CA SER A 163 1.26 -14.21 -7.67
C SER A 163 2.29 -13.11 -7.94
N PHE A 164 1.98 -11.87 -7.57
CA PHE A 164 2.82 -10.72 -7.88
C PHE A 164 3.72 -10.31 -6.71
N LYS A 165 5.02 -10.11 -6.98
CA LYS A 165 6.01 -9.69 -5.97
C LYS A 165 6.41 -8.23 -6.19
N ALA A 166 6.10 -7.37 -5.22
CA ALA A 166 6.54 -5.99 -5.19
C ALA A 166 7.65 -5.83 -4.14
N ILE A 167 8.78 -5.24 -4.53
CA ILE A 167 9.94 -5.07 -3.67
C ILE A 167 10.44 -3.63 -3.80
N VAL A 168 10.86 -3.05 -2.68
CA VAL A 168 11.34 -1.67 -2.62
C VAL A 168 12.62 -1.63 -1.79
N ILE A 169 13.67 -1.02 -2.32
CA ILE A 169 14.92 -0.72 -1.62
C ILE A 169 15.08 0.80 -1.55
N ASP A 170 15.23 1.32 -0.35
CA ASP A 170 15.47 2.74 -0.12
C ASP A 170 16.13 3.00 1.24
N GLU A 171 16.90 4.07 1.34
CA GLU A 171 17.52 4.48 2.62
C GLU A 171 16.60 5.39 3.45
N PHE A 172 15.48 5.87 2.87
CA PHE A 172 14.53 6.78 3.51
C PHE A 172 15.24 7.98 4.18
N GLU A 173 14.85 8.29 5.43
CA GLU A 173 15.42 9.37 6.23
C GLU A 173 16.91 9.17 6.59
N MET A 174 17.46 7.95 6.46
CA MET A 174 18.86 7.68 6.82
C MET A 174 19.87 8.29 5.84
N ALA A 175 19.46 8.49 4.58
CA ALA A 175 20.26 9.16 3.55
C ALA A 175 19.79 10.59 3.27
N GLY A 176 18.95 11.17 4.13
CA GLY A 176 18.33 12.46 3.89
C GLY A 176 17.26 12.44 2.79
N GLY A 177 16.63 11.30 2.55
CA GLY A 177 15.48 11.20 1.64
C GLY A 177 14.29 12.01 2.13
N GLU A 178 13.47 12.50 1.20
CA GLU A 178 12.31 13.35 1.51
C GLU A 178 11.17 12.58 2.20
N VAL A 179 11.05 11.28 1.91
CA VAL A 179 9.97 10.43 2.40
C VAL A 179 10.45 9.62 3.60
N THR A 180 9.75 9.76 4.73
CA THR A 180 10.00 8.89 5.89
C THR A 180 9.42 7.50 5.67
N MET A 181 10.03 6.48 6.28
CA MET A 181 9.55 5.09 6.19
C MET A 181 8.09 4.96 6.66
N ARG A 182 7.73 5.73 7.71
CA ARG A 182 6.37 5.77 8.26
C ARG A 182 5.37 6.33 7.25
N ASP A 183 5.73 7.40 6.55
CA ASP A 183 4.86 8.03 5.56
C ASP A 183 4.66 7.13 4.36
N TYR A 184 5.72 6.46 3.91
CA TYR A 184 5.62 5.48 2.84
C TYR A 184 4.71 4.30 3.19
N HIS A 185 4.83 3.74 4.39
CA HIS A 185 3.91 2.70 4.87
C HIS A 185 2.45 3.18 4.91
N ARG A 186 2.22 4.45 5.23
CA ARG A 186 0.89 5.07 5.24
C ARG A 186 0.33 5.19 3.83
N GLN A 187 1.14 5.59 2.85
CA GLN A 187 0.74 5.67 1.44
C GLN A 187 0.38 4.29 0.87
N LEU A 188 1.06 3.23 1.32
CA LEU A 188 0.75 1.86 0.93
C LEU A 188 -0.47 1.27 1.65
N ALA A 189 -1.00 1.95 2.66
CA ALA A 189 -2.16 1.48 3.39
C ALA A 189 -3.41 1.52 2.49
N GLY A 190 -4.08 0.37 2.34
CA GLY A 190 -5.30 0.24 1.52
C GLY A 190 -5.07 -0.37 0.14
N LEU A 191 -3.82 -0.54 -0.29
CA LEU A 191 -3.51 -1.27 -1.53
C LEU A 191 -3.70 -2.79 -1.34
N ALA A 192 -4.16 -3.45 -2.40
CA ALA A 192 -4.37 -4.91 -2.40
C ALA A 192 -3.04 -5.69 -2.35
N ILE A 193 -1.99 -5.12 -2.94
CA ILE A 193 -0.64 -5.69 -3.00
C ILE A 193 0.23 -4.90 -2.03
N ARG A 194 0.92 -5.61 -1.13
CA ARG A 194 1.85 -4.99 -0.18
C ARG A 194 3.29 -5.24 -0.61
N PRO A 195 4.09 -4.20 -0.87
CA PRO A 195 5.50 -4.39 -1.20
C PRO A 195 6.32 -4.79 0.03
N VAL A 196 7.39 -5.53 -0.21
CA VAL A 196 8.42 -5.83 0.78
C VAL A 196 9.47 -4.72 0.74
N ILE A 197 9.63 -4.03 1.87
CA ILE A 197 10.48 -2.85 1.97
C ILE A 197 11.81 -3.23 2.65
N PHE A 198 12.91 -2.78 2.06
CA PHE A 198 14.27 -2.91 2.56
C PHE A 198 14.82 -1.51 2.88
N PRO A 199 14.76 -1.07 4.16
CA PRO A 199 15.29 0.22 4.60
C PRO A 199 16.81 0.13 4.75
N GLU A 200 17.54 0.03 3.65
CA GLU A 200 18.99 -0.16 3.65
C GLU A 200 19.61 0.36 2.36
N SER A 201 20.95 0.44 2.34
CA SER A 201 21.66 0.93 1.16
C SER A 201 21.44 0.05 -0.06
N VAL A 202 21.48 0.67 -1.24
CA VAL A 202 21.21 0.01 -2.52
C VAL A 202 22.04 -1.27 -2.69
N ALA A 203 23.33 -1.22 -2.36
CA ALA A 203 24.22 -2.36 -2.47
C ALA A 203 23.79 -3.53 -1.56
N ARG A 204 23.41 -3.24 -0.31
CA ARG A 204 23.01 -4.26 0.67
C ARG A 204 21.62 -4.82 0.38
N GLY A 205 20.69 -3.94 0.02
CA GLY A 205 19.33 -4.28 -0.40
C GLY A 205 19.33 -5.22 -1.60
N LEU A 206 20.13 -4.93 -2.62
CA LEU A 206 20.22 -5.79 -3.81
C LEU A 206 20.75 -7.19 -3.48
N VAL A 207 21.72 -7.30 -2.57
CA VAL A 207 22.22 -8.60 -2.10
C VAL A 207 21.13 -9.36 -1.34
N ASN A 208 20.40 -8.70 -0.45
CA ASN A 208 19.31 -9.31 0.30
C ASN A 208 18.15 -9.75 -0.60
N VAL A 209 17.82 -8.95 -1.62
CA VAL A 209 16.83 -9.30 -2.64
C VAL A 209 17.27 -10.52 -3.44
N ALA A 210 18.52 -10.56 -3.90
CA ALA A 210 19.07 -11.73 -4.59
C ALA A 210 18.96 -13.01 -3.75
N HIS A 211 19.26 -12.93 -2.45
CA HIS A 211 19.18 -14.08 -1.55
C HIS A 211 17.74 -14.51 -1.24
N ARG A 212 16.82 -13.56 -1.03
CA ARG A 212 15.46 -13.85 -0.57
C ARG A 212 14.48 -14.15 -1.70
N PHE A 213 14.63 -13.46 -2.83
CA PHE A 213 13.68 -13.50 -3.94
C PHE A 213 14.30 -14.05 -5.23
N GLY A 214 15.62 -13.98 -5.37
CA GLY A 214 16.34 -14.37 -6.59
C GLY A 214 16.29 -13.28 -7.65
N ALA A 215 16.12 -13.70 -8.90
CA ALA A 215 15.99 -12.77 -10.03
C ALA A 215 14.58 -12.13 -10.08
N VAL A 216 14.51 -10.92 -10.63
CA VAL A 216 13.28 -10.13 -10.82
C VAL A 216 13.05 -9.81 -12.29
N ASP A 217 11.79 -9.63 -12.69
CA ASP A 217 11.40 -9.40 -14.09
C ASP A 217 11.54 -7.96 -14.51
N MET A 218 11.30 -7.03 -13.59
CA MET A 218 11.40 -5.61 -13.87
C MET A 218 12.05 -4.86 -12.71
N ILE A 219 13.01 -4.01 -13.03
CA ILE A 219 13.72 -3.17 -12.06
C ILE A 219 13.50 -1.72 -12.45
N LEU A 220 13.03 -0.91 -11.50
CA LEU A 220 12.85 0.52 -11.63
C LEU A 220 13.96 1.21 -10.84
N ILE A 221 14.75 2.06 -11.50
CA ILE A 221 15.87 2.78 -10.89
C ILE A 221 15.59 4.27 -10.97
N ASP A 222 15.60 4.93 -9.81
CA ASP A 222 15.48 6.38 -9.74
C ASP A 222 16.74 7.11 -10.26
N ALA A 223 16.54 8.32 -10.76
CA ALA A 223 17.62 9.17 -11.28
C ALA A 223 18.70 9.43 -10.21
N SER A 224 18.29 9.67 -8.96
CA SER A 224 19.21 9.95 -7.84
C SER A 224 20.15 8.76 -7.59
N VAL A 225 19.59 7.54 -7.52
CA VAL A 225 20.34 6.29 -7.33
C VAL A 225 21.29 6.02 -8.49
N GLU A 226 20.84 6.23 -9.72
CA GLU A 226 21.68 6.02 -10.91
C GLU A 226 22.91 6.92 -10.87
N THR A 227 22.73 8.20 -10.48
CA THR A 227 23.85 9.15 -10.34
C THR A 227 24.78 8.82 -9.16
N ALA A 228 24.22 8.41 -8.02
CA ALA A 228 25.00 8.12 -6.82
C ALA A 228 25.83 6.82 -6.92
N HIS A 229 25.39 5.86 -7.73
CA HIS A 229 25.99 4.52 -7.79
C HIS A 229 26.47 4.10 -9.18
N ALA A 230 26.77 5.06 -10.07
CA ALA A 230 27.13 4.80 -11.47
C ALA A 230 28.21 3.71 -11.67
N GLU A 231 29.27 3.71 -10.84
CA GLU A 231 30.42 2.80 -11.02
C GLU A 231 30.19 1.37 -10.47
N GLY A 232 29.19 1.16 -9.61
CA GLY A 232 29.00 -0.11 -8.89
C GLY A 232 27.67 -0.80 -9.14
N LEU A 233 26.66 -0.07 -9.59
CA LEU A 233 25.28 -0.54 -9.65
C LEU A 233 25.13 -1.76 -10.58
N SER A 234 25.81 -1.76 -11.73
CA SER A 234 25.78 -2.88 -12.71
C SER A 234 26.23 -4.21 -12.09
N LYS A 235 27.26 -4.18 -11.23
CA LYS A 235 27.76 -5.38 -10.54
C LYS A 235 26.72 -5.99 -9.62
N PHE A 236 25.94 -5.16 -8.91
CA PHE A 236 24.89 -5.64 -8.01
C PHE A 236 23.64 -6.06 -8.78
N LEU A 237 23.25 -5.31 -9.82
CA LEU A 237 22.12 -5.63 -10.67
C LEU A 237 22.28 -7.01 -11.32
N SER A 238 23.50 -7.38 -11.74
CA SER A 238 23.75 -8.70 -12.35
C SER A 238 23.34 -9.90 -11.48
N LYS A 239 23.22 -9.71 -10.16
CA LYS A 239 22.78 -10.75 -9.21
C LYS A 239 21.25 -10.91 -9.12
N VAL A 240 20.50 -9.87 -9.49
CA VAL A 240 19.03 -9.85 -9.43
C VAL A 240 18.40 -9.84 -10.82
N THR A 241 19.19 -9.75 -11.89
CA THR A 241 18.72 -9.80 -13.28
C THR A 241 18.85 -11.19 -13.88
N HIS A 242 17.94 -11.52 -14.79
CA HIS A 242 18.02 -12.66 -15.70
C HIS A 242 17.83 -12.17 -17.16
N VAL A 243 17.87 -13.09 -18.14
CA VAL A 243 17.83 -12.75 -19.59
C VAL A 243 16.57 -11.96 -19.99
N GLY A 244 15.45 -12.14 -19.28
CA GLY A 244 14.20 -11.43 -19.54
C GLY A 244 13.98 -10.17 -18.70
N THR A 245 14.93 -9.79 -17.84
CA THR A 245 14.73 -8.66 -16.93
C THR A 245 14.74 -7.33 -17.69
N ALA A 246 13.65 -6.57 -17.58
CA ALA A 246 13.59 -5.20 -18.04
C ALA A 246 14.08 -4.24 -16.96
N VAL A 247 15.22 -3.57 -17.19
CA VAL A 247 15.72 -2.52 -16.29
C VAL A 247 15.27 -1.17 -16.86
N LEU A 248 14.45 -0.45 -16.12
CA LEU A 248 13.97 0.89 -16.46
C LEU A 248 14.67 1.91 -15.59
N SER A 249 15.28 2.93 -16.19
CA SER A 249 15.88 4.06 -15.47
C SER A 249 15.07 5.32 -15.72
N ASN A 250 14.90 6.12 -14.67
CA ASN A 250 14.32 7.45 -14.78
C ASN A 250 15.44 8.44 -15.09
N THR A 251 15.34 9.17 -16.20
CA THR A 251 16.26 10.25 -16.54
C THR A 251 15.45 11.51 -16.79
N SER A 252 15.53 12.47 -15.87
CA SER A 252 14.79 13.74 -15.95
C SER A 252 13.27 13.56 -16.11
N GLY A 253 12.68 12.64 -15.34
CA GLY A 253 11.24 12.34 -15.37
C GLY A 253 10.79 11.46 -16.54
N LYS A 254 11.73 10.99 -17.38
CA LYS A 254 11.43 10.10 -18.50
C LYS A 254 11.97 8.71 -18.23
N TRP A 255 11.08 7.72 -18.32
CA TRP A 255 11.43 6.32 -18.20
C TRP A 255 11.95 5.77 -19.52
N ALA A 256 13.15 5.18 -19.48
CA ALA A 256 13.75 4.51 -20.63
C ALA A 256 14.24 3.12 -20.23
N VAL A 257 14.19 2.18 -21.18
CA VAL A 257 14.78 0.85 -21.01
C VAL A 257 16.29 1.00 -21.06
N ARG A 258 16.97 0.60 -19.99
CA ARG A 258 18.42 0.53 -19.92
C ARG A 258 18.89 -0.69 -20.71
N GLN A 259 19.80 -0.49 -21.65
CA GLN A 259 20.48 -1.58 -22.32
C GLN A 259 21.43 -2.23 -21.31
N SER A 260 21.07 -3.41 -20.81
CA SER A 260 21.96 -4.19 -19.94
C SER A 260 23.10 -4.70 -20.81
N GLY A 261 24.32 -4.23 -20.59
CA GLY A 261 25.50 -4.49 -21.45
C GLY A 261 25.95 -5.95 -21.56
N THR A 262 25.13 -6.92 -21.14
CA THR A 262 25.43 -8.35 -21.18
C THR A 262 25.20 -9.01 -22.54
N ASP A 263 24.57 -8.32 -23.51
CA ASP A 263 24.33 -8.86 -24.86
C ASP A 263 25.62 -8.99 -25.71
N GLY A 264 26.77 -8.53 -25.21
CA GLY A 264 28.04 -8.58 -25.93
C GLY A 264 28.81 -9.92 -25.89
N ILE A 265 28.43 -10.91 -25.07
CA ILE A 265 29.34 -12.04 -24.75
C ILE A 265 28.88 -13.41 -25.29
N ARG A 266 27.69 -13.57 -25.90
CA ARG A 266 27.19 -14.90 -26.35
C ARG A 266 26.79 -15.00 -27.82
N ARG A 267 27.65 -14.53 -28.74
CA ARG A 267 27.62 -14.96 -30.16
C ARG A 267 29.04 -15.24 -30.66
N ALA A 268 29.63 -16.33 -30.18
CA ALA A 268 30.73 -17.02 -30.85
C ALA A 268 30.88 -18.43 -30.25
N ALA A 269 30.33 -19.44 -30.93
CA ALA A 269 30.80 -20.83 -31.02
C ALA A 269 29.76 -21.63 -31.81
#